data_AF-A0A0N6ZED7-F1
#
_entry.id   AF-A0A0N6ZED7-F1
#
_cell.length_a   1.000
_cell.length_b   1.000
_cell.length_c   1.000
_cell.angle_alpha   90.00
_cell.angle_beta   90.00
_cell.angle_gamma   90.00
#
_symmetry.space_group_name_H-M   'P 1'
#
loop_
_entity.id
_entity.type
_entity.pdbx_description
1 polymer ?
#
loop_
_entity_poly.entity_id
_entity_poly.type
_entity_poly.pdbx_seq_one_letter_code
_entity_poly.pdbx_strand_id
1 'polypeptide(L)'
;MPRASRRKGDAARRHADTVRFVLFAARPAGLEFHQLVRASALSPHQVRSGLAALKDEAASKGWPPLIWNRLDGYQLGAERAALEAYERQVVGEKLTQFRRFITGTVAPHAAAHPNDKWVRHIVAQLNSIESTLDLIASA
;
A
#
# COMPACT_ATOMS: atom_id res chain seq x y z
N MET A 1 9.54 4.77 -2.75
CA MET A 1 8.49 5.32 -1.87
C MET A 1 8.72 6.82 -1.67
N PRO A 2 7.70 7.69 -1.77
CA PRO A 2 7.84 9.09 -1.40
C PRO A 2 8.22 9.19 0.09
N ARG A 3 9.23 10.01 0.42
CA ARG A 3 9.72 10.26 1.78
C ARG A 3 8.57 10.67 2.71
N ALA A 4 8.53 10.12 3.92
CA ALA A 4 7.49 10.39 4.92
C ALA A 4 7.30 11.89 5.21
N SER A 5 8.36 12.70 5.12
CA SER A 5 8.28 14.16 5.27
C SER A 5 7.40 14.85 4.24
N ARG A 6 7.38 14.37 2.98
CA ARG A 6 6.53 14.93 1.92
C ARG A 6 5.04 14.62 2.11
N ARG A 7 4.70 13.61 2.92
CA ARG A 7 3.30 13.21 3.17
C ARG A 7 2.64 14.02 4.28
N LYS A 8 3.42 14.66 5.15
CA LYS A 8 2.93 15.34 6.36
C LYS A 8 2.89 16.87 6.26
N GLY A 9 3.34 17.47 5.16
CA GLY A 9 3.31 18.92 4.96
C GLY A 9 1.92 19.46 4.66
N ASP A 10 1.67 20.74 4.96
CA ASP A 10 0.37 21.41 4.73
C ASP A 10 -0.12 21.31 3.29
N ALA A 11 0.78 21.37 2.32
CA ALA A 11 0.45 21.19 0.91
C ALA A 11 -0.11 19.78 0.64
N ALA A 12 0.52 18.74 1.19
CA ALA A 12 0.08 17.35 1.01
C ALA A 12 -1.28 17.09 1.66
N ARG A 13 -1.56 17.70 2.82
CA ARG A 13 -2.87 17.66 3.47
C ARG A 13 -3.95 18.32 2.61
N ARG A 14 -3.70 19.52 2.09
CA ARG A 14 -4.62 20.18 1.16
C ARG A 14 -4.89 19.33 -0.09
N HIS A 15 -3.86 18.69 -0.64
CA HIS A 15 -4.02 17.77 -1.76
C HIS A 15 -4.84 16.52 -1.38
N ALA A 16 -4.66 15.99 -0.17
CA ALA A 16 -5.45 14.88 0.34
C ALA A 16 -6.92 15.25 0.48
N ASP A 17 -7.24 16.44 0.99
CA ASP A 17 -8.62 16.94 1.10
C ASP A 17 -9.27 17.07 -0.28
N THR A 18 -8.57 17.64 -1.27
CA THR A 18 -9.08 17.72 -2.65
C THR A 18 -9.32 16.33 -3.25
N VAL A 19 -8.34 15.42 -3.13
CA VAL A 19 -8.46 14.04 -3.64
C VAL A 19 -9.61 13.31 -2.95
N ARG A 20 -9.77 13.48 -1.64
CA ARG A 20 -10.86 12.90 -0.86
C ARG A 20 -12.22 13.38 -1.37
N PHE A 21 -12.38 14.69 -1.55
CA PHE A 21 -13.63 15.28 -2.03
C PHE A 21 -14.01 14.72 -3.41
N VAL A 22 -13.06 14.67 -4.33
CA VAL A 22 -13.24 14.13 -5.69
C VAL A 22 -13.64 12.65 -5.65
N LEU A 23 -12.93 11.82 -4.87
CA LEU A 23 -13.25 10.40 -4.74
C LEU A 23 -14.60 10.17 -4.06
N PHE A 24 -14.97 10.99 -3.09
CA PHE A 24 -16.26 10.88 -2.41
C PHE A 24 -17.44 11.21 -3.34
N ALA A 25 -17.26 12.20 -4.22
CA ALA A 25 -18.23 12.58 -5.24
C ALA A 25 -18.36 11.56 -6.38
N ALA A 26 -17.31 10.77 -6.64
CA ALA A 26 -17.34 9.73 -7.67
C ALA A 26 -18.11 8.46 -7.26
N ARG A 27 -18.42 8.29 -5.97
CA ARG A 27 -19.05 7.07 -5.46
C ARG A 27 -20.42 6.80 -6.11
N PRO A 28 -20.78 5.52 -6.35
CA PRO A 28 -20.02 4.32 -5.97
C PRO A 28 -18.86 3.98 -6.93
N ALA A 29 -18.74 4.67 -8.06
CA ALA A 29 -17.64 4.44 -9.00
C ALA A 29 -16.29 4.88 -8.40
N GLY A 30 -15.21 4.25 -8.86
CA GLY A 30 -13.86 4.73 -8.62
C GLY A 30 -13.38 5.66 -9.73
N LEU A 31 -12.15 6.15 -9.58
CA LEU A 31 -11.50 6.96 -10.60
C LEU A 31 -10.13 6.38 -10.94
N GLU A 32 -9.85 6.21 -12.23
CA GLU A 32 -8.50 5.99 -12.68
C GLU A 32 -7.59 7.18 -12.34
N PHE A 33 -6.28 6.95 -12.28
CA PHE A 33 -5.32 8.00 -11.93
C PHE A 33 -5.43 9.25 -12.84
N HIS A 34 -5.64 9.05 -14.14
CA HIS A 34 -5.76 10.15 -15.10
C HIS A 34 -7.06 10.94 -14.91
N GLN A 35 -8.15 10.26 -14.55
CA GLN A 35 -9.44 10.90 -14.23
C GLN A 35 -9.33 11.69 -12.92
N LEU A 36 -8.66 11.13 -11.92
CA LEU A 36 -8.40 11.80 -10.64
C LEU A 36 -7.59 13.08 -10.83
N VAL A 37 -6.53 13.04 -11.64
CA VAL A 37 -5.73 14.23 -12.02
C VAL A 37 -6.60 15.30 -12.65
N ARG A 38 -7.45 14.93 -13.62
CA ARG A 38 -8.33 15.87 -14.31
C ARG A 38 -9.37 16.47 -13.37
N ALA A 39 -10.03 15.63 -12.57
CA ALA A 39 -11.12 16.04 -11.68
C ALA A 39 -10.63 16.87 -10.49
N SER A 40 -9.40 16.65 -10.00
CA SER A 40 -8.84 17.43 -8.89
C SER A 40 -8.13 18.71 -9.35
N ALA A 41 -7.91 18.90 -10.66
CA ALA A 41 -7.08 19.98 -11.21
C ALA A 41 -5.67 20.06 -10.55
N LEU A 42 -5.16 18.93 -10.07
CA LEU A 42 -3.84 18.82 -9.46
C LEU A 42 -2.87 18.21 -10.46
N SER A 43 -1.59 18.55 -10.36
CA SER A 43 -0.56 17.84 -11.13
C SER A 43 -0.47 16.36 -10.71
N PRO A 44 0.00 15.46 -11.58
CA PRO A 44 0.22 14.05 -11.22
C PRO A 44 1.05 13.84 -9.94
N HIS A 45 2.06 14.67 -9.72
CA HIS A 45 2.87 14.59 -8.50
C HIS A 45 2.07 14.97 -7.24
N GLN A 46 1.25 16.01 -7.33
CA GLN A 46 0.38 16.44 -6.23
C GLN A 46 -0.69 15.40 -5.92
N VAL A 47 -1.30 14.76 -6.94
CA VAL A 47 -2.24 13.64 -6.73
C VAL A 47 -1.57 12.48 -6.00
N ARG A 48 -0.35 12.07 -6.41
CA ARG A 48 0.39 11.01 -5.70
C ARG A 48 0.70 11.40 -4.25
N SER A 49 1.05 12.65 -4.01
CA SER A 49 1.29 13.17 -2.66
C SER A 49 -0.01 13.17 -1.83
N GLY A 50 -1.13 13.59 -2.43
CA GLY A 50 -2.45 13.64 -1.82
C GLY A 50 -2.99 12.25 -1.48
N LEU A 51 -2.88 11.27 -2.39
CA LEU A 51 -3.24 9.87 -2.14
C LEU A 51 -2.43 9.27 -0.98
N ALA A 52 -1.13 9.56 -0.92
CA ALA A 52 -0.27 9.08 0.15
C ALA A 52 -0.65 9.69 1.50
N ALA A 53 -0.88 11.00 1.56
CA ALA A 53 -1.33 11.69 2.76
C ALA A 53 -2.75 11.26 3.17
N LEU A 54 -3.66 11.06 2.22
CA LEU A 54 -5.03 10.60 2.46
C LEU A 54 -5.04 9.22 3.12
N LYS A 55 -4.14 8.30 2.74
CA LYS A 55 -4.03 6.99 3.40
C LYS A 55 -3.60 7.11 4.86
N ASP A 56 -2.68 8.03 5.16
CA ASP A 56 -2.23 8.33 6.54
C ASP A 56 -3.34 9.02 7.36
N GLU A 57 -4.09 9.94 6.73
CA GLU A 57 -5.22 10.63 7.36
C GLU A 57 -6.42 9.72 7.61
N ALA A 58 -6.72 8.79 6.69
CA ALA A 58 -7.80 7.83 6.88
C ALA A 58 -7.59 6.98 8.13
N ALA A 59 -6.35 6.52 8.36
CA ALA A 59 -6.00 5.77 9.56
C ALA A 59 -6.13 6.60 10.85
N SER A 60 -5.76 7.88 10.83
CA SER A 60 -5.78 8.73 12.03
C SER A 60 -7.13 9.36 12.35
N LYS A 61 -7.95 9.65 11.33
CA LYS A 61 -9.24 10.35 11.47
C LYS A 61 -10.46 9.42 11.35
N GLY A 62 -10.24 8.12 11.18
CA GLY A 62 -11.31 7.13 11.02
C GLY A 62 -12.12 7.31 9.73
N TRP A 63 -11.49 7.80 8.66
CA TRP A 63 -12.18 7.97 7.38
C TRP A 63 -12.28 6.65 6.62
N PRO A 64 -13.22 6.55 5.65
CA PRO A 64 -13.34 5.33 4.85
C PRO A 64 -12.00 4.95 4.18
N PRO A 65 -11.70 3.65 4.07
CA PRO A 65 -10.45 3.17 3.52
C PRO A 65 -10.30 3.57 2.06
N LEU A 66 -9.06 3.90 1.67
CA LEU A 66 -8.65 4.15 0.29
C LEU A 66 -8.05 2.87 -0.29
N ILE A 67 -8.69 2.35 -1.34
CA ILE A 67 -8.16 1.21 -2.11
C ILE A 67 -7.94 1.61 -3.57
N TRP A 68 -7.19 0.77 -4.28
CA TRP A 68 -7.07 0.83 -5.73
C TRP A 68 -7.22 -0.58 -6.28
N ASN A 69 -8.06 -0.74 -7.28
CA ASN A 69 -8.14 -1.97 -8.05
C ASN A 69 -8.07 -1.64 -9.55
N ARG A 70 -7.79 -2.66 -10.38
CA ARG A 70 -7.58 -2.46 -11.82
C ARG A 70 -8.87 -2.16 -12.59
N LEU A 71 -10.02 -2.60 -12.08
CA LEU A 71 -11.32 -2.48 -12.74
C LEU A 71 -11.94 -1.10 -12.50
N ASP A 72 -11.91 -0.62 -11.26
CA ASP A 72 -12.61 0.59 -10.82
C ASP A 72 -11.66 1.77 -10.54
N GLY A 73 -10.35 1.52 -10.48
CA GLY A 73 -9.37 2.54 -10.10
C GLY A 73 -9.36 2.83 -8.59
N TYR A 74 -9.13 4.09 -8.22
CA TYR A 74 -9.09 4.55 -6.83
C TYR A 74 -10.50 4.70 -6.28
N GLN A 75 -10.75 4.12 -5.11
CA GLN A 75 -12.04 4.17 -4.43
C GLN A 75 -11.85 4.56 -2.97
N LEU A 76 -12.78 5.37 -2.45
CA LEU A 76 -12.84 5.73 -1.04
C LEU A 76 -14.12 5.16 -0.42
N GLY A 77 -13.98 4.25 0.54
CA GLY A 77 -15.13 3.57 1.15
C GLY A 77 -15.81 2.56 0.23
N ALA A 78 -15.00 1.73 -0.44
CA ALA A 78 -15.50 0.59 -1.21
C ALA A 78 -16.25 -0.42 -0.32
N GLU A 79 -17.09 -1.24 -0.92
CA GLU A 79 -17.82 -2.28 -0.18
C GLU A 79 -16.88 -3.35 0.37
N ARG A 80 -17.36 -4.07 1.40
CA ARG A 80 -16.58 -5.06 2.14
C ARG A 80 -15.85 -6.07 1.24
N ALA A 81 -16.54 -6.61 0.23
CA ALA A 81 -15.94 -7.59 -0.68
C ALA A 81 -14.75 -7.00 -1.48
N ALA A 82 -14.83 -5.74 -1.89
CA ALA A 82 -13.75 -5.07 -2.60
C ALA A 82 -12.56 -4.75 -1.67
N LEU A 83 -12.83 -4.45 -0.39
CA LEU A 83 -11.80 -4.27 0.63
C LEU A 83 -11.05 -5.58 0.90
N GLU A 84 -11.78 -6.67 1.16
CA GLU A 84 -11.18 -7.99 1.42
C GLU A 84 -10.35 -8.47 0.21
N ALA A 85 -10.85 -8.27 -1.02
CA ALA A 85 -10.10 -8.59 -2.24
C ALA A 85 -8.81 -7.76 -2.37
N TYR A 86 -8.88 -6.46 -2.08
CA TYR A 86 -7.70 -5.59 -2.10
C TYR A 86 -6.67 -6.00 -1.03
N GLU A 87 -7.11 -6.33 0.17
CA GLU A 87 -6.25 -6.79 1.27
C GLU A 87 -5.53 -8.09 0.90
N ARG A 88 -6.25 -9.08 0.38
CA ARG A 88 -5.67 -10.34 -0.12
C ARG A 88 -4.66 -10.10 -1.22
N GLN A 89 -4.97 -9.22 -2.19
CA GLN A 89 -4.03 -8.85 -3.24
C GLN A 89 -2.74 -8.25 -2.66
N VAL A 90 -2.85 -7.28 -1.75
CA VAL A 90 -1.69 -6.65 -1.11
C VAL A 90 -0.87 -7.67 -0.32
N VAL A 91 -1.51 -8.57 0.43
CA VAL A 91 -0.83 -9.65 1.15
C VAL A 91 -0.04 -10.54 0.19
N GLY A 92 -0.64 -10.96 -0.94
CA GLY A 92 0.05 -11.77 -1.95
C GLY A 92 1.24 -11.06 -2.60
N GLU A 93 1.12 -9.76 -2.88
CA GLU A 93 2.23 -8.93 -3.37
C GLU A 93 3.37 -8.87 -2.35
N LYS A 94 3.06 -8.72 -1.06
CA LYS A 94 4.06 -8.70 0.02
C LYS A 94 4.72 -10.06 0.22
N LEU A 95 3.95 -11.15 0.20
CA LEU A 95 4.49 -12.50 0.25
C LEU A 95 5.48 -12.75 -0.89
N THR A 96 5.14 -12.33 -2.11
CA THR A 96 6.04 -12.42 -3.26
C THR A 96 7.33 -11.60 -3.07
N GLN A 97 7.22 -10.39 -2.54
CA GLN A 97 8.39 -9.54 -2.23
C GLN A 97 9.29 -10.19 -1.18
N PHE A 98 8.71 -10.74 -0.10
CA PHE A 98 9.44 -11.45 0.95
C PHE A 98 10.14 -12.71 0.41
N ARG A 99 9.43 -13.55 -0.35
CA ARG A 99 10.03 -14.75 -0.98
C ARG A 99 11.23 -14.41 -1.85
N ARG A 100 11.13 -13.35 -2.66
CA ARG A 100 12.25 -12.89 -3.50
C ARG A 100 13.42 -12.37 -2.66
N PHE A 101 13.16 -11.69 -1.56
CA PHE A 101 14.20 -11.22 -0.65
C PHE A 101 14.90 -12.40 0.06
N ILE A 102 14.13 -13.38 0.54
CA ILE A 102 14.65 -14.58 1.19
C ILE A 102 15.55 -15.35 0.21
N THR A 103 15.00 -15.72 -0.95
CA THR A 103 15.69 -16.57 -1.93
C THR A 103 16.83 -15.85 -2.65
N GLY A 104 16.65 -14.57 -2.98
CA GLY A 104 17.62 -13.80 -3.77
C GLY A 104 18.73 -13.13 -2.97
N THR A 105 18.62 -13.02 -1.63
CA THR A 105 19.61 -12.29 -0.83
C THR A 105 19.93 -12.99 0.48
N VAL A 106 18.92 -13.35 1.27
CA VAL A 106 19.16 -13.88 2.62
C VAL A 106 19.72 -15.30 2.60
N ALA A 107 19.18 -16.18 1.74
CA ALA A 107 19.69 -17.55 1.61
C ALA A 107 21.14 -17.58 1.08
N PRO A 108 21.52 -16.82 0.03
CA PRO A 108 22.93 -16.67 -0.36
C PRO A 108 23.82 -16.14 0.77
N HIS A 109 23.35 -15.15 1.54
CA HIS A 109 24.09 -14.63 2.69
C HIS A 109 24.32 -15.72 3.76
N ALA A 110 23.28 -16.49 4.09
CA ALA A 110 23.37 -17.58 5.05
C ALA A 110 24.35 -18.68 4.61
N ALA A 111 24.40 -18.96 3.30
CA ALA A 111 25.34 -19.92 2.73
C ALA A 111 26.80 -19.43 2.80
N ALA A 112 27.03 -18.14 2.53
CA ALA A 112 28.37 -17.53 2.58
C ALA A 112 28.90 -17.39 4.02
N HIS A 113 28.02 -17.12 4.99
CA HIS A 113 28.38 -16.84 6.38
C HIS A 113 27.51 -17.64 7.37
N PRO A 114 27.63 -18.99 7.40
CA PRO A 114 26.70 -19.86 8.12
C PRO A 114 26.71 -19.69 9.64
N ASN A 115 27.75 -19.10 10.21
CA ASN A 115 27.91 -18.86 11.65
C ASN A 115 27.60 -17.41 12.06
N ASP A 116 27.22 -16.53 11.12
CA ASP A 116 26.83 -15.17 11.47
C ASP A 116 25.51 -15.18 12.27
N LYS A 117 25.56 -14.57 13.46
CA LYS A 117 24.42 -14.44 14.36
C LYS A 117 23.30 -13.61 13.74
N TRP A 118 23.64 -12.57 12.96
CA TRP A 118 22.66 -11.73 12.29
C TRP A 118 21.89 -12.50 11.22
N VAL A 119 22.58 -13.21 10.32
CA VAL A 119 21.90 -13.95 9.24
C VAL A 119 21.00 -15.06 9.78
N ARG A 120 21.44 -15.79 10.81
CA ARG A 120 20.59 -16.80 11.49
C ARG A 120 19.33 -16.20 12.08
N HIS A 121 19.45 -15.04 12.73
CA HIS A 121 18.32 -14.36 13.33
C HIS A 121 17.31 -13.92 12.26
N ILE A 122 17.75 -13.25 11.19
CA ILE A 122 16.83 -12.76 10.16
C ILE A 122 16.19 -13.90 9.37
N VAL A 123 16.88 -15.02 9.12
CA VAL A 123 16.30 -16.20 8.46
C VAL A 123 15.11 -16.73 9.25
N ALA A 124 15.27 -16.90 10.57
CA ALA A 124 14.19 -17.39 11.43
C ALA A 124 12.97 -16.45 11.43
N GLN A 125 13.20 -15.14 11.54
CA GLN A 125 12.13 -14.14 11.53
C GLN A 125 11.41 -14.08 10.16
N LEU A 126 12.16 -14.12 9.07
CA LEU A 126 11.60 -14.04 7.71
C LEU A 126 10.79 -15.28 7.36
N ASN A 127 11.24 -16.48 7.76
CA ASN A 127 10.46 -17.70 7.58
C ASN A 127 9.13 -17.65 8.34
N SER A 128 9.13 -17.11 9.57
CA SER A 128 7.90 -16.91 10.35
C SER A 128 6.93 -15.92 9.68
N ILE A 129 7.44 -14.81 9.15
CA ILE A 129 6.65 -13.83 8.37
C ILE A 129 6.09 -14.49 7.10
N GLU A 130 6.91 -15.24 6.37
CA GLU A 130 6.48 -15.94 5.15
C GLU A 130 5.32 -16.90 5.45
N SER A 131 5.45 -17.76 6.46
CA SER A 131 4.37 -18.69 6.85
C SER A 131 3.09 -17.96 7.23
N THR A 132 3.19 -16.85 7.96
CA THR A 132 2.01 -16.07 8.37
C THR A 132 1.30 -15.44 7.17
N LEU A 133 2.05 -14.85 6.24
CA LEU A 133 1.49 -14.26 5.02
C LEU A 133 0.89 -15.31 4.09
N ASP A 134 1.50 -16.51 4.03
CA ASP A 134 1.00 -17.64 3.23
C ASP A 134 -0.34 -18.18 3.75
N LEU A 135 -0.51 -18.25 5.08
CA LEU A 135 -1.78 -18.60 5.72
C LEU A 135 -2.88 -17.59 5.37
N ILE A 136 -2.57 -16.29 5.42
CA ILE A 136 -3.55 -15.23 5.09
C ILE A 136 -3.91 -15.26 3.60
N ALA A 137 -2.93 -15.51 2.72
CA ALA A 137 -3.16 -15.59 1.28
C ALA A 137 -3.97 -16.82 0.87
N SER A 138 -3.97 -17.87 1.69
CA SER A 138 -4.64 -19.16 1.42
C SER A 138 -6.01 -19.30 2.11
N ALA A 139 -6.34 -18.42 3.04
CA ALA A 139 -7.69 -18.24 3.61
C ALA A 139 -8.62 -17.55 2.60
#